data_AF-A0A970L277-F1
#
_entry.id   AF-A0A970L277-F1
#
_cell.length_a   1.000
_cell.length_b   1.000
_cell.length_c   1.000
_cell.angle_alpha   90.00
_cell.angle_beta   90.00
_cell.angle_gamma   90.00
#
_symmetry.space_group_name_H-M   'P 1'
#
loop_
_entity.id
_entity.type
_entity.pdbx_description
1 polymer ?
#
loop_
_entity_poly.entity_id
_entity_poly.type
_entity_poly.pdbx_seq_one_letter_code
_entity_poly.pdbx_strand_id
1 'polypeptide(L)'
;MLPFRSLVRPKRRLRPKRSGSEEASISSKYPTLEDKLAALRTETDALDRHFLYEAIVRETFRLRHDDHKMRQLCERIGMEHLREFPRIAARLRREIGYGHMPPVFTFQAMGALMTEWGAYQKAVDIYEMALRYGIDDDTEGGFRRKITALHRLMRHGAK
;
A
#
# COMPACT_ATOMS: atom_id res chain seq x y z
N MET A 1 24.64 10.13 46.13
CA MET A 1 25.64 9.79 45.08
C MET A 1 25.28 8.36 44.66
N LEU A 2 24.58 8.04 43.56
CA LEU A 2 24.44 8.58 42.19
C LEU A 2 22.96 8.65 41.76
N PRO A 3 22.55 9.54 40.85
CA PRO A 3 21.18 9.57 40.33
C PRO A 3 21.08 9.08 38.87
N PHE A 4 19.83 9.01 38.37
CA PHE A 4 19.41 8.95 36.96
C PHE A 4 19.49 7.60 36.20
N ARG A 5 18.31 7.00 35.98
CA ARG A 5 17.93 6.50 34.65
C ARG A 5 16.58 7.08 34.25
N SER A 6 16.65 8.17 33.49
CA SER A 6 15.53 8.72 32.73
C SER A 6 15.07 7.67 31.70
N LEU A 7 13.87 7.13 31.88
CA LEU A 7 13.16 6.36 30.86
C LEU A 7 12.66 7.35 29.82
N VAL A 8 13.49 7.64 28.82
CA VAL A 8 13.07 8.36 27.61
C VAL A 8 12.11 7.44 26.85
N ARG A 9 10.81 7.65 27.03
CA ARG A 9 9.78 7.05 26.17
C ARG A 9 10.06 7.48 24.72
N PRO A 10 10.10 6.58 23.74
CA PRO A 10 10.29 7.00 22.35
C PRO A 10 9.12 7.92 21.98
N LYS A 11 9.45 9.11 21.49
CA LYS A 11 8.47 10.09 20.99
C LYS A 11 7.58 9.38 19.97
N ARG A 12 6.29 9.23 20.28
CA ARG A 12 5.26 8.90 19.29
C ARG A 12 5.40 9.92 18.16
N ARG A 13 5.91 9.50 17.01
CA ARG A 13 5.89 10.34 15.81
C ARG A 13 4.41 10.61 15.51
N LEU A 14 3.99 11.86 15.71
CA LEU A 14 2.67 12.30 15.31
C LEU A 14 2.56 12.09 13.79
N ARG A 15 1.65 11.20 13.38
CA ARG A 15 1.34 10.94 11.97
C ARG A 15 0.91 12.24 11.29
N PRO A 16 1.42 12.58 10.10
CA PRO A 16 0.74 13.54 9.26
C PRO A 16 -0.61 12.94 8.83
N LYS A 17 -1.71 13.44 9.42
CA LYS A 17 -3.10 13.09 9.08
C LYS A 17 -3.52 13.72 7.74
N ARG A 18 -2.94 13.31 6.60
CA ARG A 18 -3.40 13.79 5.28
C ARG A 18 -3.89 12.71 4.31
N SER A 19 -3.57 11.41 4.50
CA SER A 19 -4.13 10.37 3.61
C SER A 19 -5.65 10.25 3.71
N GLY A 20 -6.22 10.53 4.90
CA GLY A 20 -7.66 10.42 5.13
C GLY A 20 -8.50 11.52 4.50
N SER A 21 -7.92 12.68 4.15
CA SER A 21 -8.68 13.77 3.50
C SER A 21 -8.94 13.46 2.02
N GLU A 22 -7.95 12.91 1.31
CA GLU A 22 -8.11 12.53 -0.09
C GLU A 22 -9.01 11.30 -0.25
N GLU A 23 -8.88 10.32 0.64
CA GLU A 23 -9.76 9.14 0.65
C GLU A 23 -11.24 9.54 0.88
N ALA A 24 -11.51 10.43 1.83
CA ALA A 24 -12.85 10.96 2.08
C ALA A 24 -13.36 11.79 0.87
N SER A 25 -12.48 12.55 0.22
CA SER A 25 -12.79 13.32 -0.99
C SER A 25 -13.19 12.41 -2.16
N ILE A 26 -12.40 11.36 -2.43
CA ILE A 26 -12.69 10.37 -3.48
C ILE A 26 -13.99 9.63 -3.19
N SER A 27 -14.22 9.20 -1.95
CA SER A 27 -15.45 8.53 -1.55
C SER A 27 -16.68 9.43 -1.71
N SER A 28 -16.56 10.72 -1.38
CA SER A 28 -17.64 11.69 -1.59
C SER A 28 -17.90 11.98 -3.07
N LYS A 29 -16.85 12.02 -3.91
CA LYS A 29 -16.95 12.31 -5.35
C LYS A 29 -17.43 11.09 -6.15
N TYR A 30 -17.05 9.88 -5.72
CA TYR A 30 -17.32 8.60 -6.37
C TYR A 30 -17.81 7.59 -5.31
N PRO A 31 -19.11 7.61 -4.96
CA PRO A 31 -19.63 6.87 -3.82
C PRO A 31 -19.59 5.34 -4.02
N THR A 32 -19.82 4.85 -5.25
CA THR A 32 -19.84 3.41 -5.53
C THR A 32 -18.51 2.91 -6.09
N LEU A 33 -18.31 1.58 -6.09
CA LEU A 33 -17.14 0.98 -6.75
C LEU A 33 -17.20 1.19 -8.27
N GLU A 34 -18.39 1.10 -8.84
CA GLU A 34 -18.67 1.33 -10.26
C GLU A 34 -18.30 2.75 -10.69
N ASP A 35 -18.64 3.77 -9.87
CA ASP A 35 -18.27 5.17 -10.14
C ASP A 35 -16.75 5.34 -10.16
N LYS A 36 -16.04 4.77 -9.18
CA LYS A 36 -14.58 4.83 -9.11
C LYS A 36 -13.94 4.15 -10.33
N LEU A 37 -14.46 2.98 -10.72
CA LEU A 37 -14.00 2.27 -11.92
C LEU A 37 -14.29 3.06 -13.20
N ALA A 38 -15.42 3.76 -13.27
CA ALA A 38 -15.74 4.63 -14.40
C ALA A 38 -14.80 5.82 -14.50
N ALA A 39 -14.56 6.50 -13.38
CA ALA A 39 -13.63 7.62 -13.30
C ALA A 39 -12.21 7.20 -13.70
N LEU A 40 -11.73 6.05 -13.23
CA LEU A 40 -10.38 5.56 -13.55
C LEU A 40 -10.16 5.32 -15.04
N ARG A 41 -11.21 5.03 -15.82
CA ARG A 41 -11.09 4.81 -17.28
C ARG A 41 -10.83 6.11 -18.04
N THR A 42 -11.30 7.23 -17.51
CA THR A 42 -11.22 8.55 -18.17
C THR A 42 -10.20 9.47 -17.54
N GLU A 43 -9.80 9.23 -16.29
CA GLU A 43 -8.86 10.07 -15.57
C GLU A 43 -7.46 9.95 -16.18
N THR A 44 -6.88 11.10 -16.50
CA THR A 44 -5.58 11.22 -17.18
C THR A 44 -4.50 11.80 -16.27
N ASP A 45 -4.89 12.54 -15.22
CA ASP A 45 -3.95 13.04 -14.24
C ASP A 45 -3.42 11.88 -13.39
N ALA A 46 -2.11 11.67 -13.43
CA ALA A 46 -1.50 10.52 -12.79
C ALA A 46 -1.63 10.54 -11.25
N LEU A 47 -1.73 11.72 -10.62
CA LEU A 47 -1.91 11.84 -9.18
C LEU A 47 -3.38 11.60 -8.78
N ASP A 48 -4.34 12.05 -9.57
CA ASP A 48 -5.76 11.73 -9.33
C ASP A 48 -6.04 10.23 -9.56
N ARG A 49 -5.44 9.65 -10.61
CA ARG A 49 -5.46 8.19 -10.84
C ARG A 49 -4.93 7.41 -9.63
N HIS A 50 -3.84 7.88 -9.01
CA HIS A 50 -3.27 7.25 -7.81
C HIS A 50 -4.31 7.11 -6.68
N PHE A 51 -5.08 8.17 -6.41
CA PHE A 51 -6.09 8.14 -5.36
C PHE A 51 -7.29 7.24 -5.74
N LEU A 52 -7.70 7.23 -7.01
CA LEU A 52 -8.72 6.30 -7.51
C LEU A 52 -8.26 4.85 -7.36
N TYR A 53 -7.01 4.55 -7.75
CA TYR A 53 -6.40 3.24 -7.57
C TYR A 53 -6.41 2.80 -6.12
N GLU A 54 -5.95 3.64 -5.19
CA GLU A 54 -5.94 3.32 -3.76
C GLU A 54 -7.35 3.04 -3.23
N ALA A 55 -8.33 3.88 -3.58
CA ALA A 55 -9.70 3.72 -3.12
C ALA A 55 -10.32 2.39 -3.59
N ILE A 56 -10.14 2.05 -4.87
CA ILE A 56 -10.62 0.78 -5.43
C ILE A 56 -9.90 -0.41 -4.77
N VAL A 57 -8.58 -0.32 -4.58
CA VAL A 57 -7.81 -1.40 -3.93
C VAL A 57 -8.26 -1.60 -2.49
N ARG A 58 -8.50 -0.55 -1.71
CA ARG A 58 -9.00 -0.65 -0.33
C ARG A 58 -10.34 -1.36 -0.26
N GLU A 59 -11.27 -0.95 -1.11
CA GLU A 59 -12.62 -1.49 -1.16
C GLU A 59 -12.62 -2.97 -1.56
N THR A 60 -11.92 -3.29 -2.67
CA THR A 60 -11.84 -4.66 -3.20
C THR A 60 -11.02 -5.59 -2.32
N PHE A 61 -9.94 -5.11 -1.70
CA PHE A 61 -9.13 -5.90 -0.78
C PHE A 61 -9.94 -6.32 0.44
N ARG A 62 -10.80 -5.45 0.97
CA ARG A 62 -11.68 -5.78 2.11
C ARG A 62 -12.61 -6.94 1.81
N LEU A 63 -13.12 -7.03 0.58
CA LEU A 63 -14.11 -8.02 0.13
C LEU A 63 -13.49 -9.28 -0.50
N ARG A 64 -12.16 -9.35 -0.61
CA ARG A 64 -11.45 -10.40 -1.37
C ARG A 64 -11.68 -11.83 -0.89
N HIS A 65 -12.11 -12.02 0.36
CA HIS A 65 -12.36 -13.35 0.92
C HIS A 65 -13.81 -13.79 0.70
N ASP A 66 -14.71 -12.82 0.54
CA ASP A 66 -16.15 -13.06 0.38
C ASP A 66 -16.56 -13.20 -1.09
N ASP A 67 -15.84 -12.52 -2.00
CA ASP A 67 -16.11 -12.56 -3.44
C ASP A 67 -14.83 -12.73 -4.27
N HIS A 68 -14.78 -13.82 -5.03
CA HIS A 68 -13.69 -14.11 -5.96
C HIS A 68 -13.53 -13.05 -7.06
N LYS A 69 -14.62 -12.37 -7.47
CA LYS A 69 -14.56 -11.26 -8.42
C LYS A 69 -13.88 -10.04 -7.79
N MET A 70 -14.19 -9.70 -6.54
CA MET A 70 -13.51 -8.61 -5.81
C MET A 70 -12.03 -8.87 -5.66
N ARG A 71 -11.69 -10.12 -5.37
CA ARG A 71 -10.33 -10.62 -5.33
C ARG A 71 -9.57 -10.43 -6.65
N GLN A 72 -10.13 -10.89 -7.78
CA GLN A 72 -9.52 -10.72 -9.11
C GLN A 72 -9.41 -9.24 -9.50
N LEU A 73 -10.43 -8.45 -9.16
CA LEU A 73 -10.44 -7.02 -9.40
C LEU A 73 -9.35 -6.31 -8.59
N CYS A 74 -9.18 -6.68 -7.32
CA CYS A 74 -8.14 -6.17 -6.43
C CYS A 74 -6.75 -6.40 -7.02
N GLU A 75 -6.45 -7.64 -7.46
CA GLU A 75 -5.19 -7.98 -8.11
C GLU A 75 -4.98 -7.12 -9.36
N ARG A 76 -5.95 -7.08 -10.27
CA ARG A 76 -5.81 -6.36 -11.55
C ARG A 76 -5.54 -4.87 -11.32
N ILE A 77 -6.38 -4.22 -10.53
CA ILE A 77 -6.29 -2.77 -10.27
C ILE A 77 -5.03 -2.45 -9.48
N GLY A 78 -4.68 -3.26 -8.47
CA GLY A 78 -3.47 -3.05 -7.69
C GLY A 78 -2.20 -3.24 -8.52
N MET A 79 -2.14 -4.24 -9.39
CA MET A 79 -0.99 -4.44 -10.28
C MET A 79 -0.90 -3.38 -11.39
N GLU A 80 -2.02 -2.85 -11.88
CA GLU A 80 -2.04 -1.65 -12.74
C GLU A 80 -1.44 -0.45 -12.02
N HIS A 81 -1.90 -0.17 -10.79
CA HIS A 81 -1.38 0.94 -9.98
C HIS A 81 0.14 0.81 -9.74
N LEU A 82 0.61 -0.38 -9.35
CA LEU A 82 2.04 -0.63 -9.12
C LEU A 82 2.88 -0.45 -10.39
N ARG A 83 2.35 -0.76 -11.58
CA ARG A 83 3.01 -0.51 -12.87
C ARG A 83 3.09 0.98 -13.21
N GLU A 84 2.07 1.76 -12.86
CA GLU A 84 2.06 3.22 -13.06
C GLU A 84 2.87 3.97 -11.98
N PHE A 85 3.10 3.33 -10.82
CA PHE A 85 3.73 3.95 -9.65
C PHE A 85 5.04 4.71 -9.93
N PRO A 86 5.99 4.20 -10.76
CA PRO A 86 7.22 4.92 -11.05
C PRO A 86 7.02 6.30 -11.66
N ARG A 87 5.94 6.50 -12.42
CA ARG A 87 5.61 7.79 -13.07
C ARG A 87 5.04 8.80 -12.09
N ILE A 88 4.38 8.33 -11.02
CA ILE A 88 3.72 9.19 -10.03
C ILE A 88 4.59 9.48 -8.80
N ALA A 89 5.53 8.58 -8.49
CA ALA A 89 6.29 8.60 -7.24
C ALA A 89 6.95 9.96 -6.94
N ALA A 90 7.58 10.59 -7.93
CA ALA A 90 8.25 11.89 -7.75
C ALA A 90 7.24 13.01 -7.42
N ARG A 91 6.11 13.04 -8.12
CA ARG A 91 5.04 14.03 -7.90
C ARG A 91 4.36 13.82 -6.56
N LEU A 92 4.00 12.58 -6.25
CA LEU A 92 3.37 12.19 -4.98
C LEU A 92 4.23 12.61 -3.77
N ARG A 93 5.53 12.31 -3.82
CA ARG A 93 6.50 12.72 -2.79
C ARG A 93 6.53 14.23 -2.57
N ARG A 94 6.51 15.01 -3.66
CA ARG A 94 6.63 16.47 -3.61
C ARG A 94 5.34 17.14 -3.14
N GLU A 95 4.21 16.76 -3.73
CA GLU A 95 2.93 17.47 -3.57
C GLU A 95 2.14 17.02 -2.33
N ILE A 96 2.21 15.72 -2.03
CA ILE A 96 1.43 15.11 -0.93
C ILE A 96 2.32 14.80 0.27
N GLY A 97 3.54 14.33 -0.01
CA GLY A 97 4.45 13.81 1.00
C GLY A 97 5.38 14.84 1.65
N TYR A 98 5.34 16.11 1.24
CA TYR A 98 6.22 17.18 1.73
C TYR A 98 7.71 16.81 1.67
N GLY A 99 8.14 16.16 0.59
CA GLY A 99 9.52 15.72 0.39
C GLY A 99 9.80 14.29 0.88
N HIS A 100 8.86 13.65 1.58
CA HIS A 100 8.93 12.24 1.97
C HIS A 100 7.94 11.41 1.18
N MET A 101 8.18 10.10 1.02
CA MET A 101 7.19 9.25 0.36
C MET A 101 6.04 8.98 1.35
N PRO A 102 4.79 9.37 1.04
CA PRO A 102 3.67 8.99 1.89
C PRO A 102 3.44 7.47 1.85
N PRO A 103 2.74 6.91 2.85
CA PRO A 103 2.31 5.51 2.78
C PRO A 103 1.44 5.27 1.56
N VAL A 104 1.66 4.14 0.88
CA VAL A 104 0.87 3.71 -0.28
C VAL A 104 0.35 2.31 0.00
N PHE A 105 -0.94 2.21 0.27
CA PHE A 105 -1.60 1.00 0.75
C PHE A 105 -1.54 -0.14 -0.27
N THR A 106 -1.48 0.17 -1.56
CA THR A 106 -1.44 -0.85 -2.62
C THR A 106 -0.26 -1.81 -2.46
N PHE A 107 0.92 -1.36 -1.99
CA PHE A 107 2.05 -2.27 -1.73
C PHE A 107 1.73 -3.30 -0.65
N GLN A 108 1.09 -2.85 0.44
CA GLN A 108 0.67 -3.73 1.52
C GLN A 108 -0.39 -4.73 1.04
N ALA A 109 -1.42 -4.24 0.35
CA ALA A 109 -2.52 -5.05 -0.16
C ALA A 109 -2.04 -6.10 -1.16
N MET A 110 -1.24 -5.72 -2.16
CA MET A 110 -0.77 -6.64 -3.19
C MET A 110 0.22 -7.66 -2.65
N GLY A 111 1.15 -7.26 -1.79
CA GLY A 111 2.05 -8.23 -1.16
C GLY A 111 1.30 -9.25 -0.29
N ALA A 112 0.27 -8.82 0.44
CA ALA A 112 -0.58 -9.73 1.20
C ALA A 112 -1.38 -10.67 0.30
N LEU A 113 -2.01 -10.14 -0.76
CA LEU A 113 -2.77 -10.91 -1.74
C LEU A 113 -1.91 -11.99 -2.42
N MET A 114 -0.70 -11.63 -2.87
CA MET A 114 0.24 -12.58 -3.47
C MET A 114 0.70 -13.64 -2.46
N THR A 115 0.89 -13.26 -1.21
CA THR A 115 1.25 -14.21 -0.13
C THR A 115 0.14 -15.22 0.12
N GLU A 116 -1.11 -14.74 0.21
CA GLU A 116 -2.28 -15.60 0.41
C GLU A 116 -2.38 -16.68 -0.70
N TRP A 117 -1.91 -16.38 -1.93
CA TRP A 117 -1.97 -17.29 -3.09
C TRP A 117 -0.77 -18.20 -3.24
N GLY A 118 0.19 -18.14 -2.31
CA GLY A 118 1.44 -18.87 -2.47
C GLY A 118 2.38 -18.27 -3.52
N ALA A 119 2.05 -17.11 -4.11
CA ALA A 119 2.91 -16.38 -5.04
C ALA A 119 4.00 -15.60 -4.28
N TYR A 120 4.77 -16.30 -3.45
CA TYR A 120 5.69 -15.70 -2.48
C TYR A 120 6.76 -14.82 -3.13
N GLN A 121 7.31 -15.22 -4.29
CA GLN A 121 8.29 -14.39 -4.98
C GLN A 121 7.69 -13.05 -5.44
N LYS A 122 6.47 -13.06 -6.00
CA LYS A 122 5.78 -11.81 -6.37
C LYS A 122 5.53 -10.92 -5.16
N ALA A 123 5.16 -11.51 -4.02
CA ALA A 123 5.00 -10.76 -2.78
C ALA A 123 6.31 -10.10 -2.33
N VAL A 124 7.44 -10.81 -2.42
CA VAL A 124 8.78 -10.25 -2.15
C VAL A 124 9.07 -9.09 -3.10
N ASP A 125 8.88 -9.26 -4.40
CA ASP A 125 9.19 -8.24 -5.41
C ASP A 125 8.41 -6.93 -5.15
N ILE A 126 7.14 -7.05 -4.75
CA ILE A 126 6.28 -5.92 -4.38
C ILE A 126 6.80 -5.20 -3.13
N TYR A 127 7.15 -5.95 -2.09
CA TYR A 127 7.68 -5.38 -0.85
C TYR A 127 9.05 -4.73 -1.04
N GLU A 128 9.92 -5.32 -1.86
CA GLU A 128 11.19 -4.71 -2.25
C GLU A 128 10.98 -3.43 -3.06
N MET A 129 9.98 -3.41 -3.95
CA MET A 129 9.63 -2.20 -4.67
C MET A 129 9.18 -1.08 -3.73
N ALA A 130 8.36 -1.39 -2.73
CA ALA A 130 7.96 -0.42 -1.72
C ALA A 130 9.19 0.18 -1.00
N LEU A 131 10.13 -0.68 -0.58
CA LEU A 131 11.36 -0.27 0.09
C LEU A 131 12.24 0.62 -0.81
N ARG A 132 12.32 0.38 -2.13
CA ARG A 132 13.04 1.26 -3.07
C ARG A 132 12.49 2.69 -3.10
N TYR A 133 11.20 2.86 -2.86
CA TYR A 133 10.56 4.17 -2.77
C TYR A 133 10.61 4.80 -1.37
N GLY A 134 11.15 4.09 -0.38
CA GLY A 134 11.17 4.49 1.03
C GLY A 134 9.83 4.30 1.73
N ILE A 135 8.99 3.38 1.23
CA ILE A 135 7.67 3.04 1.81
C ILE A 135 7.84 1.83 2.71
N ASP A 136 7.26 1.90 3.90
CA ASP A 136 7.18 0.79 4.86
C ASP A 136 5.74 0.68 5.41
N ASP A 137 5.38 -0.46 6.02
CA ASP A 137 4.00 -0.71 6.48
C ASP A 137 3.72 -0.34 7.94
N ASP A 138 4.59 0.47 8.55
CA ASP A 138 4.55 0.92 9.95
C ASP A 138 4.49 -0.22 11.00
N THR A 139 4.56 -1.49 10.59
CA THR A 139 4.55 -2.63 11.53
C THR A 139 5.94 -2.90 12.10
N GLU A 140 5.99 -3.65 13.21
CA GLU A 140 7.28 -4.04 13.81
C GLU A 140 8.11 -4.90 12.84
N GLY A 141 9.18 -4.29 12.32
CA GLY A 141 10.10 -4.90 11.35
C GLY A 141 9.69 -4.71 9.88
N GLY A 142 8.53 -4.11 9.62
CA GLY A 142 8.15 -3.62 8.31
C GLY A 142 8.05 -4.68 7.21
N PHE A 143 8.17 -4.21 5.97
CA PHE A 143 8.28 -5.06 4.79
C PHE A 143 9.51 -5.97 4.82
N ARG A 144 10.62 -5.55 5.46
CA ARG A 144 11.83 -6.38 5.60
C ARG A 144 11.57 -7.68 6.35
N ARG A 145 10.78 -7.61 7.42
CA ARG A 145 10.36 -8.80 8.18
C ARG A 145 9.49 -9.72 7.33
N LYS A 146 8.56 -9.17 6.54
CA LYS A 146 7.72 -9.97 5.64
C LYS A 146 8.55 -10.69 4.57
N ILE A 147 9.49 -9.99 3.93
CA ILE A 147 10.41 -10.59 2.95
C ILE A 147 11.20 -11.74 3.60
N THR A 148 11.72 -11.53 4.80
CA THR A 148 12.46 -12.58 5.53
C THR A 148 11.58 -13.81 5.81
N ALA A 149 10.31 -13.61 6.19
CA ALA A 149 9.36 -14.68 6.42
C ALA A 149 9.03 -15.44 5.12
N LEU A 150 8.81 -14.72 4.02
CA LEU A 150 8.53 -15.31 2.69
C LEU A 150 9.70 -16.15 2.19
N HIS A 151 10.95 -15.69 2.33
CA HIS A 151 12.13 -16.48 2.01
C HIS A 151 12.27 -17.75 2.86
N ARG A 152 11.75 -17.76 4.10
CA ARG A 152 11.67 -18.99 4.91
C ARG A 152 10.60 -19.93 4.36
N LEU A 153 9.42 -19.41 4.02
CA LEU A 153 8.34 -20.21 3.43
C LEU A 153 8.76 -20.87 2.13
N MET A 154 9.43 -20.14 1.22
CA MET A 154 9.91 -20.70 -0.04
C MET A 154 10.95 -21.82 0.14
N ARG A 155 11.80 -21.73 1.18
CA ARG A 155 12.80 -22.76 1.48
C ARG A 155 12.21 -24.02 2.13
N HIS A 156 11.10 -23.89 2.85
CA HIS A 156 10.53 -24.98 3.65
C HIS A 156 9.17 -25.51 3.13
N GLY A 157 8.53 -24.79 2.21
CA GLY A 157 7.27 -25.17 1.56
C GLY A 157 7.45 -25.96 0.26
N ALA A 158 8.69 -26.12 -0.22
CA ALA A 158 9.03 -27.11 -1.24
C ALA A 158 9.17 -28.49 -0.55
N LYS A 159 8.04 -29.15 -0.30
CA LYS A 159 7.98 -30.56 0.05
C LYS A 159 7.10 -31.29 -0.94
#